data_AF-A0A0J5TBK5-F1
#
_entry.id   AF-A0A0J5TBK5-F1
#
_cell.length_a   1.000
_cell.length_b   1.000
_cell.length_c   1.000
_cell.angle_alpha   90.00
_cell.angle_beta   90.00
_cell.angle_gamma   90.00
#
_symmetry.space_group_name_H-M   'P 1'
#
loop_
_entity.id
_entity.type
_entity.pdbx_description
1 polymer ?
#
loop_
_entity_poly.entity_id
_entity_poly.type
_entity_poly.pdbx_seq_one_letter_code
_entity_poly.pdbx_strand_id
1 'polypeptide(L)'
;MTLLDLDARWRRFNDPDYACPCCGRSFGGVFDIGFEEPDVWPHGPRDGDVRQQGQDKLSSELCRFDDQRFLRCVVALPLRGTENTFFFGPWAEIAPHDFYAYLDGVTEDGDDITSLPATLGNLLPGYEPALAGALLPGSGLERPRFVAASGPLAEAQRDGISFDDLLDIYAACGQDIRPHLKG
;
A
#
# COMPACT_ATOMS: atom_id res chain seq x y z
N MET A 1 -5.66 25.19 -10.14
CA MET A 1 -4.37 25.01 -10.81
C MET A 1 -3.35 24.73 -9.73
N THR A 2 -2.81 23.53 -9.73
CA THR A 2 -1.88 23.03 -8.73
C THR A 2 -0.44 23.39 -9.11
N LEU A 3 0.50 23.39 -8.16
CA LEU A 3 1.92 23.65 -8.47
C LEU A 3 2.47 22.62 -9.47
N LEU A 4 1.98 21.39 -9.41
CA LEU A 4 2.35 20.31 -10.32
C LEU A 4 1.82 20.49 -11.74
N ASP A 5 0.80 21.32 -11.97
CA ASP A 5 0.31 21.63 -13.33
C ASP A 5 1.39 22.32 -14.19
N LEU A 6 2.44 22.87 -13.57
CA LEU A 6 3.59 23.44 -14.27
C LEU A 6 4.56 22.36 -14.79
N ASP A 7 4.54 21.14 -14.24
CA ASP A 7 5.33 20.02 -14.71
C ASP A 7 4.67 19.38 -15.95
N ALA A 8 5.38 19.38 -17.08
CA ALA A 8 4.89 18.78 -18.33
C ALA A 8 4.67 17.27 -18.22
N ARG A 9 5.46 16.57 -17.40
CA ARG A 9 5.30 15.14 -17.14
C ARG A 9 4.00 14.90 -16.39
N TRP A 10 3.71 15.71 -15.38
CA TRP A 10 2.47 15.63 -14.60
C TRP A 10 1.23 15.83 -15.48
N ARG A 11 1.26 16.86 -16.34
CA ARG A 11 0.16 17.12 -17.29
C ARG A 11 -0.08 15.93 -18.21
N ARG A 12 0.98 15.38 -18.83
CA ARG A 12 0.88 14.20 -19.71
C ARG A 12 0.40 12.95 -18.97
N PHE A 13 0.82 12.78 -17.71
CA PHE A 13 0.44 11.64 -16.89
C PHE A 13 -1.06 11.62 -16.57
N ASN A 14 -1.69 12.80 -16.50
CA ASN A 14 -3.11 12.97 -16.19
C ASN A 14 -3.96 13.32 -17.44
N ASP A 15 -3.36 13.37 -18.62
CA ASP A 15 -4.06 13.70 -19.87
C ASP A 15 -4.60 12.40 -20.51
N PRO A 16 -5.94 12.21 -20.54
CA PRO A 16 -6.55 11.00 -21.10
C PRO A 16 -6.31 10.85 -22.62
N ASP A 17 -5.99 11.94 -23.31
CA ASP A 17 -5.75 11.97 -24.75
C ASP A 17 -4.26 11.83 -25.08
N TYR A 18 -3.37 11.88 -24.08
CA TYR A 18 -1.94 11.71 -24.29
C TYR A 18 -1.58 10.22 -24.50
N ALA A 19 -0.91 9.94 -25.61
CA ALA A 19 -0.30 8.65 -25.90
C ALA A 19 1.21 8.84 -26.15
N CYS A 20 2.06 7.99 -25.53
CA CYS A 20 3.51 8.08 -25.72
C CYS A 20 3.85 7.99 -27.21
N PRO A 21 4.59 8.95 -27.79
CA PRO A 21 5.03 8.87 -29.18
C PRO A 21 5.91 7.63 -29.47
N CYS A 22 6.53 7.09 -28.42
CA CYS A 22 7.43 5.94 -28.48
C CYS A 22 6.71 4.60 -28.67
N CYS A 23 5.55 4.40 -28.04
CA CYS A 23 4.92 3.08 -27.90
C CYS A 23 3.39 3.12 -27.79
N GLY A 24 2.77 4.31 -27.84
CA GLY A 24 1.31 4.48 -27.75
C GLY A 24 0.72 4.31 -26.36
N ARG A 25 1.52 4.05 -25.31
CA ARG A 25 1.00 3.93 -23.93
C ARG A 25 0.40 5.25 -23.44
N SER A 26 -0.76 5.17 -22.81
CA SER A 26 -1.41 6.26 -22.09
C SER A 26 -1.54 5.92 -20.61
N PHE A 27 -1.74 6.94 -19.78
CA PHE A 27 -1.92 6.82 -18.34
C PHE A 27 -3.13 7.65 -17.91
N GLY A 28 -3.79 7.24 -16.83
CA GLY A 28 -4.99 7.90 -16.30
C GLY A 28 -4.75 8.69 -15.02
N GLY A 29 -3.51 9.10 -14.76
CA GLY A 29 -3.07 9.66 -13.48
C GLY A 29 -2.51 8.62 -12.51
N VAL A 30 -2.44 9.00 -11.23
CA VAL A 30 -1.87 8.21 -10.13
C VAL A 30 -2.57 6.85 -10.05
N PHE A 31 -1.77 5.78 -9.95
CA PHE A 31 -2.24 4.41 -9.72
C PHE A 31 -1.53 3.79 -8.51
N ASP A 32 -2.22 2.87 -7.84
CA ASP A 32 -1.77 2.26 -6.59
C ASP A 32 -0.90 1.02 -6.82
N ILE A 33 -0.08 0.67 -5.83
CA ILE A 33 0.76 -0.53 -5.83
C ILE A 33 0.24 -1.52 -4.78
N GLY A 34 -0.30 -2.64 -5.23
CA GLY A 34 -0.74 -3.73 -4.35
C GLY A 34 0.30 -4.84 -4.23
N PHE A 35 0.33 -5.50 -3.08
CA PHE A 35 1.06 -6.74 -2.85
C PHE A 35 0.05 -7.89 -2.74
N GLU A 36 0.33 -9.01 -3.42
CA GLU A 36 -0.57 -10.17 -3.42
C GLU A 36 -0.47 -11.00 -2.14
N GLU A 37 0.72 -11.03 -1.53
CA GLU A 37 1.02 -11.77 -0.31
C GLU A 37 2.05 -11.02 0.56
N PRO A 38 2.16 -11.33 1.86
CA PRO A 38 3.32 -10.93 2.66
C PRO A 38 4.61 -11.55 2.10
N ASP A 39 5.75 -10.86 2.25
CA ASP A 39 7.04 -11.31 1.67
C ASP A 39 7.49 -12.68 2.21
N VAL A 40 7.06 -13.02 3.42
CA VAL A 40 7.40 -14.30 4.07
C VAL A 40 6.60 -15.50 3.53
N TRP A 41 5.55 -15.27 2.72
CA TRP A 41 4.66 -16.33 2.24
C TRP A 41 5.34 -17.21 1.18
N PRO A 42 5.56 -18.52 1.43
CA PRO A 42 6.38 -19.35 0.54
C PRO A 42 5.56 -20.14 -0.49
N HIS A 43 4.23 -20.13 -0.39
CA HIS A 43 3.37 -21.08 -1.12
C HIS A 43 2.94 -20.60 -2.51
N GLY A 44 3.48 -19.46 -2.96
CA GLY A 44 3.11 -18.80 -4.21
C GLY A 44 1.74 -18.12 -4.15
N PRO A 45 1.29 -17.54 -5.28
CA PRO A 45 0.10 -16.69 -5.30
C PRO A 45 -1.19 -17.48 -5.05
N ARG A 46 -2.25 -16.72 -4.75
CA ARG A 46 -3.61 -17.25 -4.66
C ARG A 46 -4.08 -17.81 -6.02
N ASP A 47 -4.77 -18.95 -5.95
CA ASP A 47 -5.46 -19.57 -7.09
C ASP A 47 -6.97 -19.56 -6.76
N GLY A 48 -7.65 -18.47 -7.11
CA GLY A 48 -9.02 -18.16 -6.69
C GLY A 48 -9.08 -17.33 -5.39
N ASP A 49 -10.12 -17.55 -4.57
CA ASP A 49 -10.38 -16.71 -3.39
C ASP A 49 -9.38 -16.93 -2.25
N VAL A 50 -8.87 -18.15 -2.12
CA VAL A 50 -8.01 -18.58 -1.01
C VAL A 50 -6.91 -19.51 -1.53
N ARG A 51 -5.68 -19.27 -1.09
CA ARG A 51 -4.60 -20.28 -1.09
C ARG A 51 -4.52 -20.95 0.27
N GLN A 52 -4.43 -22.27 0.29
CA GLN A 52 -4.25 -23.02 1.53
C GLN A 52 -3.18 -24.10 1.36
N GLN A 53 -2.26 -24.18 2.33
CA GLN A 53 -1.25 -25.22 2.42
C GLN A 53 -1.18 -25.72 3.88
N GLY A 54 -1.82 -26.85 4.16
CA GLY A 54 -1.97 -27.32 5.54
C GLY A 54 -2.79 -26.33 6.38
N GLN A 55 -2.16 -25.76 7.41
CA GLN A 55 -2.77 -24.74 8.28
C GLN A 55 -2.60 -23.31 7.75
N ASP A 56 -1.63 -23.11 6.86
CA ASP A 56 -1.35 -21.82 6.24
C ASP A 56 -2.47 -21.45 5.28
N LYS A 57 -2.93 -20.20 5.35
CA LYS A 57 -4.06 -19.71 4.57
C LYS A 57 -3.86 -18.26 4.19
N LEU A 58 -4.00 -17.96 2.91
CA LEU A 58 -3.94 -16.60 2.34
C LEU A 58 -5.25 -16.34 1.59
N SER A 59 -6.01 -15.33 1.99
CA SER A 59 -7.20 -14.82 1.30
C SER A 59 -6.96 -13.42 0.75
N SER A 60 -8.01 -12.74 0.27
CA SER A 60 -7.89 -11.35 -0.21
C SER A 60 -7.55 -10.34 0.88
N GLU A 61 -7.89 -10.64 2.15
CA GLU A 61 -7.76 -9.69 3.28
C GLU A 61 -6.97 -10.26 4.47
N LEU A 62 -6.83 -11.58 4.57
CA LEU A 62 -6.26 -12.27 5.73
C LEU A 62 -5.17 -13.24 5.32
N CYS A 63 -4.07 -13.27 6.07
CA CYS A 63 -3.03 -14.28 5.92
C CYS A 63 -2.67 -14.90 7.29
N ARG A 64 -2.54 -16.22 7.32
CA ARG A 64 -1.99 -16.99 8.43
C ARG A 64 -0.87 -17.84 7.87
N PHE A 65 0.33 -17.67 8.42
CA PHE A 65 1.51 -18.43 8.04
C PHE A 65 2.24 -18.83 9.31
N ASP A 66 2.26 -20.13 9.62
CA ASP A 66 2.75 -20.64 10.90
C ASP A 66 2.05 -19.91 12.08
N ASP A 67 2.81 -19.34 13.02
CA ASP A 67 2.28 -18.54 14.13
C ASP A 67 2.00 -17.07 13.75
N GLN A 68 2.43 -16.61 12.58
CA GLN A 68 2.28 -15.22 12.14
C GLN A 68 0.88 -14.92 11.59
N ARG A 69 0.40 -13.71 11.83
CA ARG A 69 -0.92 -13.24 11.41
C ARG A 69 -0.81 -11.91 10.69
N PHE A 70 -1.38 -11.83 9.49
CA PHE A 70 -1.33 -10.60 8.71
C PHE A 70 -2.72 -10.17 8.26
N LEU A 71 -2.95 -8.86 8.31
CA LEU A 71 -4.08 -8.18 7.69
C LEU A 71 -3.61 -7.41 6.48
N ARG A 72 -4.41 -7.43 5.41
CA ARG A 72 -4.21 -6.52 4.29
C ARG A 72 -4.58 -5.11 4.74
N CYS A 73 -3.73 -4.15 4.43
CA CYS A 73 -3.91 -2.76 4.85
C CYS A 73 -3.65 -1.80 3.70
N VAL A 74 -3.86 -0.52 3.97
CA VAL A 74 -3.50 0.58 3.06
C VAL A 74 -2.48 1.50 3.73
N VAL A 75 -1.48 1.90 2.96
CA VAL A 75 -0.52 2.96 3.33
C VAL A 75 -0.78 4.12 2.38
N ALA A 76 -1.32 5.21 2.91
CA ALA A 76 -1.65 6.41 2.15
C ALA A 76 -0.46 7.39 2.14
N LEU A 77 -0.04 7.82 0.95
CA LEU A 77 1.01 8.80 0.73
C LEU A 77 0.44 9.97 -0.08
N PRO A 78 0.09 11.10 0.57
CA PRO A 78 -0.40 12.29 -0.12
C PRO A 78 0.62 12.81 -1.12
N LEU A 79 0.18 13.22 -2.30
CA LEU A 79 1.07 13.82 -3.29
C LEU A 79 1.12 15.35 -3.12
N ARG A 80 2.30 15.86 -2.76
CA ARG A 80 2.53 17.28 -2.50
C ARG A 80 2.15 18.13 -3.70
N GLY A 81 1.33 19.15 -3.44
CA GLY A 81 0.90 20.08 -4.47
C GLY A 81 -0.18 19.52 -5.38
N THR A 82 -0.97 18.53 -4.95
CA THR A 82 -2.24 18.10 -5.55
C THR A 82 -3.20 17.60 -4.47
N GLU A 83 -4.45 17.27 -4.82
CA GLU A 83 -5.37 16.53 -3.94
C GLU A 83 -5.23 15.00 -4.08
N ASN A 84 -4.35 14.53 -4.97
CA ASN A 84 -4.17 13.10 -5.22
C ASN A 84 -3.38 12.45 -4.07
N THR A 85 -3.74 11.21 -3.76
CA THR A 85 -3.04 10.36 -2.80
C THR A 85 -2.65 9.08 -3.52
N PHE A 86 -1.41 8.66 -3.33
CA PHE A 86 -0.94 7.35 -3.78
C PHE A 86 -1.10 6.34 -2.64
N PHE A 87 -1.55 5.13 -2.94
CA PHE A 87 -1.69 4.07 -1.96
C PHE A 87 -0.78 2.87 -2.27
N PHE A 88 -0.10 2.37 -1.24
CA PHE A 88 0.31 0.98 -1.22
C PHE A 88 -0.79 0.13 -0.58
N GLY A 89 -0.97 -1.09 -1.08
CA GLY A 89 -1.79 -2.14 -0.45
C GLY A 89 -0.95 -3.31 0.07
N PRO A 90 -0.13 -3.12 1.12
CA PRO A 90 0.71 -4.17 1.68
C PRO A 90 -0.04 -5.02 2.71
N TRP A 91 0.70 -5.95 3.29
CA TRP A 91 0.31 -6.74 4.44
C TRP A 91 0.99 -6.22 5.71
N ALA A 92 0.29 -6.28 6.83
CA ALA A 92 0.82 -5.91 8.13
C ALA A 92 0.65 -7.07 9.11
N GLU A 93 1.75 -7.47 9.73
CA GLU A 93 1.79 -8.45 10.81
C GLU A 93 1.28 -7.81 12.11
N ILE A 94 0.41 -8.54 12.81
CA ILE A 94 -0.10 -8.17 14.13
C ILE A 94 -0.04 -9.38 15.06
N ALA A 95 -0.19 -9.13 16.37
CA ALA A 95 -0.19 -10.22 17.33
C ALA A 95 -1.38 -11.19 17.08
N PRO A 96 -1.23 -12.49 17.39
CA PRO A 96 -2.31 -13.44 17.17
C PRO A 96 -3.62 -13.11 17.88
N HIS A 97 -3.57 -12.57 19.09
CA HIS A 97 -4.77 -12.16 19.83
C HIS A 97 -5.47 -10.97 19.15
N ASP A 98 -4.70 -9.96 18.72
CA ASP A 98 -5.22 -8.81 17.96
C ASP A 98 -5.88 -9.21 16.65
N PHE A 99 -5.33 -10.23 15.98
CA PHE A 99 -5.90 -10.74 14.73
C PHE A 99 -7.29 -11.33 14.94
N TYR A 100 -7.49 -12.11 16.00
CA TYR A 100 -8.80 -12.69 16.29
C TYR A 100 -9.78 -11.63 16.82
N ALA A 101 -9.30 -10.72 17.69
CA ALA A 101 -10.08 -9.56 18.12
C ALA A 101 -10.58 -8.73 16.91
N TYR A 102 -9.71 -8.49 15.92
CA TYR A 102 -10.09 -7.78 14.69
C TYR A 102 -11.20 -8.49 13.91
N LEU A 103 -11.18 -9.82 13.85
CA LEU A 103 -12.24 -10.60 13.19
C LEU A 103 -13.55 -10.58 13.96
N ASP A 104 -13.48 -10.56 15.30
CA ASP A 104 -14.65 -10.47 16.17
C ASP A 104 -15.21 -9.03 16.23
N GLY A 105 -14.41 -8.05 15.80
CA GLY A 105 -14.77 -6.62 15.76
C GLY A 105 -14.65 -5.90 17.11
N VAL A 106 -14.15 -6.58 18.15
CA VAL A 106 -14.04 -6.08 19.53
C VAL A 106 -12.77 -6.59 20.19
N THR A 107 -12.24 -5.83 21.15
CA THR A 107 -11.10 -6.28 21.98
C THR A 107 -11.52 -7.40 22.94
N GLU A 108 -10.55 -8.04 23.61
CA GLU A 108 -10.84 -9.04 24.67
C GLU A 108 -11.68 -8.46 25.81
N ASP A 109 -11.54 -7.16 26.08
CA ASP A 109 -12.30 -6.43 27.11
C ASP A 109 -13.68 -5.95 26.60
N GLY A 110 -14.01 -6.18 25.32
CA GLY A 110 -15.28 -5.79 24.71
C GLY A 110 -15.34 -4.35 24.21
N ASP A 111 -14.20 -3.67 24.12
CA ASP A 111 -14.10 -2.30 23.60
C ASP A 111 -13.95 -2.28 22.07
N ASP A 112 -14.25 -1.12 21.47
CA ASP A 112 -13.97 -0.88 20.06
C ASP A 112 -12.47 -0.91 19.79
N ILE A 113 -12.07 -1.60 18.72
CA ILE A 113 -10.69 -1.57 18.25
C ILE A 113 -10.42 -0.20 17.63
N THR A 114 -9.48 0.54 18.22
CA THR A 114 -9.10 1.88 17.73
C THR A 114 -7.73 1.89 17.07
N SER A 115 -6.84 0.97 17.47
CA SER A 115 -5.48 0.85 16.97
C SER A 115 -4.92 -0.51 17.34
N LEU A 116 -4.21 -1.16 16.41
CA LEU A 116 -3.49 -2.41 16.64
C LEU A 116 -2.01 -2.21 16.34
N PRO A 117 -1.07 -2.51 17.26
CA PRO A 117 0.35 -2.51 16.96
C PRO A 117 0.66 -3.45 15.79
N ALA A 118 1.45 -2.98 14.84
CA ALA A 118 1.71 -3.73 13.61
C ALA A 118 3.10 -3.51 13.04
N THR A 119 3.58 -4.48 12.27
CA THR A 119 4.82 -4.38 11.48
C THR A 119 4.50 -4.67 10.01
N LEU A 120 5.02 -3.89 9.07
CA LEU A 120 4.83 -4.19 7.65
C LEU A 120 5.47 -5.52 7.27
N GLY A 121 4.66 -6.40 6.68
CA GLY A 121 5.05 -7.71 6.15
C GLY A 121 5.54 -7.66 4.70
N ASN A 122 5.56 -6.47 4.08
CA ASN A 122 6.19 -6.24 2.79
C ASN A 122 7.24 -5.14 2.88
N LEU A 123 8.35 -5.30 2.15
CA LEU A 123 9.27 -4.21 1.87
C LEU A 123 8.61 -3.23 0.89
N LEU A 124 8.36 -2.01 1.36
CA LEU A 124 7.85 -0.95 0.48
C LEU A 124 8.99 -0.35 -0.35
N PRO A 125 8.85 -0.26 -1.68
CA PRO A 125 9.81 0.40 -2.54
C PRO A 125 10.07 1.84 -2.09
N GLY A 126 11.35 2.18 -1.90
CA GLY A 126 11.78 3.49 -1.40
C GLY A 126 11.87 3.63 0.12
N TYR A 127 11.56 2.58 0.88
CA TYR A 127 11.57 2.60 2.35
C TYR A 127 12.34 1.42 2.95
N GLU A 128 12.63 1.51 4.25
CA GLU A 128 13.33 0.48 5.00
C GLU A 128 12.47 -0.78 5.24
N PRO A 129 13.07 -1.97 5.44
CA PRO A 129 12.34 -3.18 5.82
C PRO A 129 11.84 -3.12 7.28
N ALA A 130 10.88 -4.00 7.59
CA ALA A 130 10.38 -4.24 8.96
C ALA A 130 9.91 -2.97 9.70
N LEU A 131 9.14 -2.12 9.00
CA LEU A 131 8.62 -0.87 9.54
C LEU A 131 7.53 -1.13 10.57
N ALA A 132 7.77 -0.68 11.81
CA ALA A 132 6.81 -0.72 12.90
C ALA A 132 5.84 0.47 12.86
N GLY A 133 4.61 0.23 13.30
CA GLY A 133 3.54 1.20 13.30
C GLY A 133 2.27 0.67 13.95
N ALA A 134 1.14 1.17 13.49
CA ALA A 134 -0.16 0.70 13.93
C ALA A 134 -1.15 0.60 12.78
N LEU A 135 -2.05 -0.37 12.85
CA LEU A 135 -3.24 -0.44 12.03
C LEU A 135 -4.38 0.30 12.71
N LEU A 136 -4.93 1.27 12.01
CA LEU A 136 -6.15 1.96 12.38
C LEU A 136 -7.30 1.32 11.61
N PRO A 137 -8.32 0.75 12.28
CA PRO A 137 -9.45 0.13 11.58
C PRO A 137 -10.13 1.10 10.62
N GLY A 138 -10.53 0.58 9.46
CA GLY A 138 -11.34 1.32 8.50
C GLY A 138 -12.81 1.39 8.95
N SER A 139 -13.59 2.24 8.29
CA SER A 139 -15.04 2.27 8.53
C SER A 139 -15.75 1.25 7.62
N GLY A 140 -16.66 0.45 8.18
CA GLY A 140 -17.44 -0.53 7.42
C GLY A 140 -16.57 -1.56 6.69
N LEU A 141 -16.50 -1.49 5.36
CA LEU A 141 -15.73 -2.42 4.51
C LEU A 141 -14.37 -1.87 4.09
N GLU A 142 -13.96 -0.71 4.62
CA GLU A 142 -12.65 -0.14 4.32
C GLU A 142 -11.53 -0.96 4.96
N ARG A 143 -10.45 -1.16 4.21
CA ARG A 143 -9.23 -1.78 4.73
C ARG A 143 -8.64 -0.92 5.86
N PRO A 144 -8.03 -1.56 6.87
CA PRO A 144 -7.33 -0.82 7.91
C PRO A 144 -6.18 -0.01 7.30
N ARG A 145 -5.93 1.18 7.85
CA ARG A 145 -4.83 2.05 7.44
C ARG A 145 -3.62 1.78 8.32
N PHE A 146 -2.47 1.51 7.73
CA PHE A 146 -1.21 1.47 8.46
C PHE A 146 -0.65 2.87 8.64
N VAL A 147 -0.23 3.21 9.86
CA VAL A 147 0.48 4.45 10.21
C VAL A 147 1.83 4.09 10.81
N ALA A 148 2.90 4.51 10.15
CA ALA A 148 4.26 4.27 10.61
C ALA A 148 4.54 5.03 11.91
N ALA A 149 5.26 4.40 12.84
CA ALA A 149 5.59 5.03 14.12
C ALA A 149 6.64 6.15 13.98
N SER A 150 7.59 5.99 13.05
CA SER A 150 8.68 6.93 12.83
C SER A 150 9.37 6.70 11.48
N GLY A 151 10.38 7.53 11.17
CA GLY A 151 11.22 7.38 9.99
C GLY A 151 10.62 7.95 8.71
N PRO A 152 11.27 7.70 7.56
CA PRO A 152 10.90 8.30 6.28
C PRO A 152 9.47 7.98 5.84
N LEU A 153 8.94 6.79 6.17
CA LEU A 153 7.55 6.47 5.86
C LEU A 153 6.59 7.35 6.67
N ALA A 154 6.83 7.55 7.96
CA ALA A 154 5.98 8.41 8.79
C ALA A 154 6.02 9.87 8.31
N GLU A 155 7.18 10.35 7.89
CA GLU A 155 7.33 11.67 7.27
C GLU A 155 6.55 11.77 5.96
N ALA A 156 6.67 10.77 5.08
CA ALA A 156 5.94 10.72 3.81
C ALA A 156 4.42 10.67 4.00
N GLN A 157 3.92 9.96 5.02
CA GLN A 157 2.49 9.92 5.35
C GLN A 157 1.96 11.26 5.85
N ARG A 158 2.76 11.99 6.63
CA ARG A 158 2.37 13.26 7.25
C ARG A 158 2.51 14.45 6.29
N ASP A 159 3.65 14.52 5.61
CA ASP A 159 4.08 15.70 4.85
C ASP A 159 3.90 15.51 3.33
N GLY A 160 3.62 14.27 2.90
CA GLY A 160 3.42 13.87 1.52
C GLY A 160 4.72 13.64 0.75
N ILE A 161 4.61 12.93 -0.37
CA ILE A 161 5.70 12.66 -1.31
C ILE A 161 5.69 13.65 -2.48
N SER A 162 6.82 13.89 -3.13
CA SER A 162 6.85 14.62 -4.41
C SER A 162 6.46 13.74 -5.57
N PHE A 163 6.25 14.35 -6.74
CA PHE A 163 6.04 13.58 -7.97
C PHE A 163 7.30 12.79 -8.38
N ASP A 164 8.50 13.29 -8.12
CA ASP A 164 9.72 12.54 -8.40
C ASP A 164 9.85 11.31 -7.49
N ASP A 165 9.51 11.43 -6.20
CA ASP A 165 9.46 10.30 -5.26
C ASP A 165 8.48 9.22 -5.77
N LEU A 166 7.29 9.62 -6.26
CA LEU A 166 6.32 8.70 -6.85
C LEU A 166 6.86 7.98 -8.10
N LEU A 167 7.56 8.71 -8.98
CA LEU A 167 8.18 8.13 -10.18
C LEU A 167 9.29 7.13 -9.83
N ASP A 168 10.02 7.37 -8.74
CA ASP A 168 11.04 6.44 -8.24
C ASP A 168 10.40 5.19 -7.61
N ILE A 169 9.30 5.34 -6.86
CA ILE A 169 8.50 4.21 -6.38
C ILE A 169 8.02 3.34 -7.55
N TYR A 170 7.41 3.95 -8.58
CA TYR A 170 6.94 3.20 -9.75
C TYR A 170 8.06 2.46 -10.47
N ALA A 171 9.21 3.09 -10.64
CA ALA A 171 10.36 2.43 -11.26
C ALA A 171 10.90 1.26 -10.43
N ALA A 172 10.95 1.41 -9.10
CA ALA A 172 11.36 0.34 -8.20
C ALA A 172 10.37 -0.84 -8.20
N CYS A 173 9.09 -0.60 -8.52
CA CYS A 173 8.09 -1.65 -8.78
C CYS A 173 8.18 -2.27 -10.19
N GLY A 174 9.15 -1.88 -11.02
CA GLY A 174 9.25 -2.33 -12.42
C GLY A 174 8.23 -1.67 -13.36
N GLN A 175 7.61 -0.56 -12.93
CA GLN A 175 6.59 0.20 -13.66
C GLN A 175 7.10 1.61 -14.01
N ASP A 176 8.36 1.75 -14.43
CA ASP A 176 8.92 3.07 -14.76
C ASP A 176 8.17 3.75 -15.91
N ILE A 177 7.42 4.81 -15.58
CA ILE A 177 6.63 5.58 -16.54
C ILE A 177 7.40 6.76 -17.14
N ARG A 178 8.55 7.15 -16.57
CA ARG A 178 9.32 8.32 -17.02
C ARG A 178 9.67 8.29 -18.51
N PRO A 179 10.08 7.15 -19.11
CA PRO A 179 10.36 7.07 -20.54
C PRO A 179 9.14 7.42 -21.41
N HIS A 180 7.94 7.23 -20.87
CA HIS A 180 6.67 7.39 -21.57
C HIS A 180 6.02 8.76 -21.40
N LEU A 181 6.56 9.63 -20.54
CA LEU A 181 6.07 10.99 -20.31
C LEU A 181 6.90 12.05 -21.05
N LYS A 182 7.69 11.62 -22.03
CA LYS A 182 8.55 12.50 -22.85
C LYS A 182 7.75 13.16 -23.97
N GLY A 183 8.17 14.35 -24.34
CA GLY A 183 7.67 15.09 -25.49
C GLY A 183 8.49 16.34 -25.69
#